data_AF-A0A945QVG6-F1
#
_entry.id   AF-A0A945QVG6-F1
#
_cell.length_a   1.000
_cell.length_b   1.000
_cell.length_c   1.000
_cell.angle_alpha   90.00
_cell.angle_beta   90.00
_cell.angle_gamma   90.00
#
_symmetry.space_group_name_H-M   'P 1'
#
loop_
_entity.id
_entity.type
_entity.pdbx_description
1 polymer ?
#
loop_
_entity_poly.entity_id
_entity_poly.type
_entity_poly.pdbx_seq_one_letter_code
_entity_poly.pdbx_strand_id
1 'polypeptide(L)'
;RLLALLANVLAVEDADAAKRDGASQRIFDSIREDRSVTLERGEVDLLVMVTTYFRNRGLGLTLRGKYERAIVPLRCALLLDPEHKDTAMAWAFAHYHLGHYDEAARAWGELGDRTWVVRSWLRAVEKAPADQMLRLESARSLTEAGLIAEAVAQYRVLWREFDHAEAAFELGLLYLRLDNEDLAKETMVDGLETYGVGVAEDLGVLVELRRAKAEKQSSVAIEILRTYWPEG
;
A
#
# COMPACT_ATOMS: atom_id res chain seq x y z
N ARG A 1 -25.64 22.00 -13.20
CA ARG A 1 -24.97 21.48 -11.98
C ARG A 1 -23.49 21.18 -12.25
N LEU A 2 -23.13 20.41 -13.28
CA LEU A 2 -21.73 20.19 -13.72
C LEU A 2 -20.90 21.48 -14.02
N LEU A 3 -21.47 22.54 -14.59
CA LEU A 3 -20.76 23.83 -14.74
C LEU A 3 -20.43 24.51 -13.39
N ALA A 4 -21.30 24.34 -12.39
CA ALA A 4 -21.03 24.83 -11.03
C ALA A 4 -19.96 23.96 -10.35
N LEU A 5 -19.94 22.65 -10.63
CA LEU A 5 -18.87 21.75 -10.20
C LEU A 5 -17.51 22.16 -10.81
N LEU A 6 -17.46 22.42 -12.12
CA LEU A 6 -16.27 22.93 -12.80
C LEU A 6 -15.79 24.26 -12.22
N ALA A 7 -16.70 25.21 -11.97
CA ALA A 7 -16.37 26.49 -11.36
C ALA A 7 -15.83 26.33 -9.93
N ASN A 8 -16.40 25.40 -9.15
CA ASN A 8 -15.93 25.07 -7.81
C ASN A 8 -14.53 24.45 -7.85
N VAL A 9 -14.25 23.52 -8.77
CA VAL A 9 -12.90 22.95 -8.90
C VAL A 9 -11.88 24.02 -9.25
N LEU A 10 -12.19 24.88 -10.22
CA LEU A 10 -11.33 26.01 -10.59
C LEU A 10 -11.04 26.93 -9.38
N ALA A 11 -12.08 27.25 -8.59
CA ALA A 11 -11.92 28.07 -7.40
C ALA A 11 -11.04 27.40 -6.32
N VAL A 12 -11.10 26.08 -6.20
CA VAL A 12 -10.28 25.30 -5.24
C VAL A 12 -8.84 25.16 -5.71
N GLU A 13 -8.59 25.00 -7.02
CA GLU A 13 -7.24 24.92 -7.58
C GLU A 13 -6.42 26.20 -7.35
N ASP A 14 -7.08 27.36 -7.30
CA ASP A 14 -6.46 28.67 -7.09
C ASP A 14 -6.48 29.13 -5.63
N ALA A 15 -7.16 28.41 -4.74
CA ALA A 15 -7.15 28.67 -3.29
C ALA A 15 -5.86 28.18 -2.62
N ASP A 16 -5.50 28.71 -1.45
CA ASP A 16 -4.34 28.22 -0.67
C ASP A 16 -4.54 26.79 -0.13
N ALA A 17 -3.44 26.07 0.12
CA ALA A 17 -3.44 24.63 0.45
C ALA A 17 -4.44 24.23 1.55
N ALA A 18 -4.54 24.99 2.65
CA ALA A 18 -5.47 24.70 3.75
C ALA A 18 -6.96 24.82 3.37
N LYS A 19 -7.29 25.62 2.35
CA LYS A 19 -8.66 25.76 1.82
C LYS A 19 -8.99 24.67 0.80
N ARG A 20 -7.99 23.94 0.30
CA ARG A 20 -8.19 22.92 -0.75
C ARG A 20 -8.92 21.70 -0.21
N ASP A 21 -8.43 21.07 0.85
CA ASP A 21 -8.94 19.76 1.29
C ASP A 21 -10.46 19.74 1.59
N GLY A 22 -10.96 20.71 2.35
CA GLY A 22 -12.38 20.77 2.71
C GLY A 22 -13.31 21.16 1.56
N ALA A 23 -12.79 21.79 0.51
CA ALA A 23 -13.56 22.15 -0.67
C ALA A 23 -13.48 21.05 -1.75
N SER A 24 -12.33 20.38 -1.85
CA SER A 24 -12.15 19.16 -2.63
C SER A 24 -13.10 18.06 -2.14
N GLN A 25 -13.23 17.84 -0.83
CA GLN A 25 -14.17 16.84 -0.30
C GLN A 25 -15.62 17.12 -0.70
N ARG A 26 -16.07 18.38 -0.66
CA ARG A 26 -17.42 18.77 -1.11
C ARG A 26 -17.65 18.55 -2.60
N ILE A 27 -16.63 18.80 -3.42
CA ILE A 27 -16.66 18.50 -4.86
C ILE A 27 -16.79 16.99 -5.05
N PHE A 28 -16.06 16.17 -4.29
CA PHE A 28 -16.16 14.71 -4.37
C PHE A 28 -17.52 14.18 -3.98
N ASP A 29 -18.08 14.66 -2.88
CA ASP A 29 -19.41 14.23 -2.43
C ASP A 29 -20.47 14.57 -3.50
N SER A 30 -20.39 15.78 -4.08
CA SER A 30 -21.26 16.19 -5.19
C SER A 30 -21.10 15.31 -6.42
N ILE A 31 -19.86 14.94 -6.81
CA ILE A 31 -19.63 14.03 -7.94
C ILE A 31 -20.21 12.65 -7.65
N ARG A 32 -20.01 12.13 -6.43
CA ARG A 32 -20.44 10.78 -6.04
C ARG A 32 -21.97 10.66 -5.98
N GLU A 33 -22.65 11.69 -5.48
CA GLU A 33 -24.11 11.78 -5.48
C GLU A 33 -24.67 11.86 -6.91
N ASP A 34 -24.07 12.69 -7.78
CA ASP A 34 -24.48 12.84 -9.17
C ASP A 34 -24.11 11.63 -10.05
N ARG A 35 -23.16 10.78 -9.63
CA ARG A 35 -22.78 9.53 -10.33
C ARG A 35 -23.90 8.48 -10.34
N SER A 36 -24.97 8.70 -9.54
CA SER A 36 -26.22 7.92 -9.56
C SER A 36 -27.19 8.30 -10.68
N VAL A 37 -26.89 9.36 -11.46
CA VAL A 37 -27.73 9.79 -12.57
C VAL A 37 -27.45 8.90 -13.79
N THR A 38 -28.42 8.04 -14.07
CA THR A 38 -28.49 7.09 -15.18
C THR A 38 -28.25 7.79 -16.52
N LEU A 39 -27.32 7.25 -17.33
CA LEU A 39 -26.85 7.81 -18.60
C LEU A 39 -27.95 7.86 -19.67
N GLU A 40 -28.69 8.97 -19.77
CA GLU A 40 -29.43 9.28 -20.98
C GLU A 40 -28.46 9.77 -22.08
N ARG A 41 -28.77 9.47 -23.34
CA ARG A 41 -27.90 9.62 -24.54
C ARG A 41 -27.34 11.04 -24.81
N GLY A 42 -27.70 12.07 -24.03
CA GLY A 42 -27.11 13.41 -24.08
C GLY A 42 -26.18 13.76 -22.91
N GLU A 43 -26.26 13.05 -21.78
CA GLU A 43 -25.44 13.29 -20.58
C GLU A 43 -24.08 12.57 -20.65
N VAL A 44 -24.01 11.49 -21.44
CA VAL A 44 -22.77 10.77 -21.76
C VAL A 44 -21.70 11.74 -22.31
N ASP A 45 -22.11 12.69 -23.14
CA ASP A 45 -21.18 13.65 -23.78
C ASP A 45 -20.60 14.63 -22.76
N LEU A 46 -21.40 15.09 -21.80
CA LEU A 46 -20.93 15.95 -20.70
C LEU A 46 -20.01 15.21 -19.73
N LEU A 47 -20.34 13.97 -19.37
CA LEU A 47 -19.50 13.17 -18.50
C LEU A 47 -18.12 12.96 -19.13
N VAL A 48 -18.08 12.58 -20.41
CA VAL A 48 -16.83 12.41 -21.17
C VAL A 48 -16.04 13.72 -21.24
N MET A 49 -16.70 14.85 -21.50
CA MET A 49 -16.05 16.17 -21.51
C MET A 49 -15.45 16.54 -20.14
N VAL A 50 -16.19 16.34 -19.04
CA VAL A 50 -15.73 16.68 -17.69
C VAL A 50 -14.62 15.75 -17.21
N THR A 51 -14.72 14.45 -17.45
CA THR A 51 -13.63 13.49 -17.19
C THR A 51 -12.38 13.86 -17.99
N THR A 52 -12.53 14.16 -19.27
CA THR A 52 -11.41 14.57 -20.14
C THR A 52 -10.77 15.87 -19.67
N TYR A 53 -11.57 16.84 -19.22
CA TYR A 53 -11.07 18.09 -18.66
C TYR A 53 -10.20 17.84 -17.42
N PHE A 54 -10.72 17.13 -16.42
CA PHE A 54 -9.97 16.86 -15.19
C PHE A 54 -8.71 16.04 -15.45
N ARG A 55 -8.79 15.04 -16.33
CA ARG A 55 -7.62 14.26 -16.77
C ARG A 55 -6.56 15.17 -17.37
N ASN A 56 -6.88 15.93 -18.42
CA ASN A 56 -5.91 16.76 -19.12
C ASN A 56 -5.29 17.82 -18.19
N ARG A 57 -6.11 18.36 -17.27
CA ARG A 57 -5.66 19.32 -16.27
C ARG A 57 -4.69 18.70 -15.27
N GLY A 58 -5.06 17.56 -14.68
CA GLY A 58 -4.24 16.83 -13.72
C GLY A 58 -2.90 16.40 -14.33
N LEU A 59 -2.94 15.75 -15.49
CA LEU A 59 -1.75 15.35 -16.25
C LEU A 59 -0.86 16.57 -16.57
N GLY A 60 -1.45 17.64 -17.07
CA GLY A 60 -0.71 18.86 -17.42
C GLY A 60 -0.05 19.54 -16.22
N LEU A 61 -0.66 19.49 -15.05
CA LEU A 61 -0.09 20.02 -13.80
C LEU A 61 1.07 19.13 -13.31
N THR A 62 0.89 17.81 -13.32
CA THR A 62 1.96 16.86 -12.97
C THR A 62 3.17 16.99 -13.88
N LEU A 63 2.96 17.10 -15.20
CA LEU A 63 4.05 17.30 -16.18
C LEU A 63 4.81 18.62 -15.98
N ARG A 64 4.18 19.63 -15.37
CA ARG A 64 4.80 20.91 -15.02
C ARG A 64 5.42 20.92 -13.62
N GLY A 65 5.42 19.79 -12.92
CA GLY A 65 5.92 19.69 -11.55
C GLY A 65 5.05 20.38 -10.49
N LYS A 66 3.79 20.73 -10.83
CA LYS A 66 2.85 21.39 -9.92
C LYS A 66 2.01 20.35 -9.17
N TYR A 67 2.68 19.49 -8.41
CA TYR A 67 2.08 18.29 -7.85
C TYR A 67 0.95 18.58 -6.85
N GLU A 68 1.08 19.58 -5.98
CA GLU A 68 0.05 19.96 -5.01
C GLU A 68 -1.26 20.35 -5.71
N ARG A 69 -1.14 21.04 -6.86
CA ARG A 69 -2.30 21.46 -7.65
C ARG A 69 -2.89 20.33 -8.47
N ALA A 70 -2.11 19.30 -8.79
CA ALA A 70 -2.55 18.17 -9.60
C ALA A 70 -3.47 17.21 -8.82
N ILE A 71 -3.35 17.13 -7.49
CA ILE A 71 -4.12 16.20 -6.65
C ILE A 71 -5.62 16.28 -6.90
N VAL A 72 -6.22 17.46 -6.79
CA VAL A 72 -7.68 17.62 -6.93
C VAL A 72 -8.20 17.18 -8.31
N PRO A 73 -7.66 17.67 -9.45
CA PRO A 73 -8.12 17.23 -10.77
C PRO A 73 -7.82 15.76 -11.05
N LEU A 74 -6.68 15.22 -10.59
CA LEU A 74 -6.38 13.79 -10.76
C LEU A 74 -7.36 12.90 -9.99
N ARG A 75 -7.67 13.24 -8.74
CA ARG A 75 -8.66 12.51 -7.93
C ARG A 75 -10.06 12.62 -8.53
N CYS A 76 -10.45 13.78 -9.07
CA CYS A 76 -11.73 13.93 -9.77
C CYS A 76 -11.78 13.04 -11.02
N ALA A 77 -10.70 13.02 -11.80
CA ALA A 77 -10.60 12.17 -12.98
C ALA A 77 -10.69 10.67 -12.62
N LEU A 78 -9.97 10.21 -11.59
CA LEU A 78 -10.03 8.83 -11.10
C LEU A 78 -11.38 8.46 -10.48
N LEU A 79 -12.10 9.41 -9.89
CA LEU A 79 -13.46 9.15 -9.39
C LEU A 79 -14.44 8.88 -10.56
N LEU A 80 -14.25 9.55 -11.69
CA LEU A 80 -15.11 9.43 -12.86
C LEU A 80 -14.70 8.26 -13.77
N ASP A 81 -13.40 7.99 -13.86
CA ASP A 81 -12.80 6.91 -14.64
C ASP A 81 -11.66 6.24 -13.83
N PRO A 82 -12.00 5.29 -12.94
CA PRO A 82 -11.04 4.69 -12.00
C PRO A 82 -9.93 3.89 -12.67
N GLU A 83 -10.17 3.36 -13.87
CA GLU A 83 -9.24 2.46 -14.56
C GLU A 83 -8.28 3.22 -15.49
N HIS A 84 -8.35 4.56 -15.52
CA HIS A 84 -7.51 5.37 -16.41
C HIS A 84 -6.04 5.39 -15.97
N LYS A 85 -5.25 4.47 -16.54
CA LYS A 85 -3.84 4.23 -16.20
C LYS A 85 -2.98 5.49 -16.15
N ASP A 86 -3.02 6.36 -17.17
CA ASP A 86 -2.17 7.58 -17.17
C ASP A 86 -2.49 8.52 -16.01
N THR A 87 -3.77 8.60 -15.62
CA THR A 87 -4.23 9.45 -14.51
C THR A 87 -3.77 8.86 -13.20
N ALA A 88 -3.87 7.54 -13.04
CA ALA A 88 -3.38 6.82 -11.86
C ALA A 88 -1.86 6.93 -11.73
N MET A 89 -1.11 6.82 -12.84
CA MET A 89 0.33 7.04 -12.85
C MET A 89 0.67 8.47 -12.42
N ALA A 90 -0.01 9.48 -12.97
CA ALA A 90 0.22 10.87 -12.59
C ALA A 90 -0.15 11.17 -11.14
N TRP A 91 -1.14 10.48 -10.59
CA TRP A 91 -1.51 10.51 -9.17
C TRP A 91 -0.38 9.95 -8.30
N ALA A 92 0.11 8.75 -8.64
CA ALA A 92 1.21 8.11 -7.93
C ALA A 92 2.50 8.97 -7.98
N PHE A 93 2.82 9.56 -9.14
CA PHE A 93 3.93 10.51 -9.28
C PHE A 93 3.73 11.76 -8.42
N ALA A 94 2.54 12.36 -8.44
CA ALA A 94 2.27 13.55 -7.65
C ALA A 94 2.48 13.28 -6.16
N HIS A 95 1.93 12.18 -5.63
CA HIS A 95 2.14 11.77 -4.24
C HIS A 95 3.63 11.53 -3.92
N TYR A 96 4.35 10.82 -4.79
CA TYR A 96 5.78 10.56 -4.61
C TYR A 96 6.59 11.86 -4.50
N HIS A 97 6.32 12.84 -5.37
CA HIS A 97 7.04 14.11 -5.36
C HIS A 97 6.66 15.04 -4.20
N LEU A 98 5.45 14.89 -3.65
CA LEU A 98 5.03 15.57 -2.43
C LEU A 98 5.60 14.95 -1.15
N GLY A 99 6.27 13.81 -1.25
CA GLY A 99 6.77 13.06 -0.09
C GLY A 99 5.71 12.18 0.60
N HIS A 100 4.53 12.06 -0.01
CA HIS A 100 3.45 11.17 0.39
C HIS A 100 3.72 9.75 -0.16
N TYR A 101 4.79 9.15 0.37
CA TYR A 101 5.38 7.96 -0.22
C TYR A 101 4.54 6.69 -0.03
N ASP A 102 3.76 6.59 1.03
CA ASP A 102 2.87 5.44 1.27
C ASP A 102 1.67 5.46 0.32
N GLU A 103 1.04 6.62 0.07
CA GLU A 103 0.00 6.70 -0.95
C GLU A 103 0.54 6.46 -2.36
N ALA A 104 1.76 6.95 -2.65
CA ALA A 104 2.42 6.66 -3.92
C ALA A 104 2.65 5.15 -4.09
N ALA A 105 3.16 4.47 -3.07
CA ALA A 105 3.43 3.04 -3.12
C ALA A 105 2.15 2.22 -3.36
N ARG A 106 1.05 2.54 -2.66
CA ARG A 106 -0.24 1.88 -2.89
C ARG A 106 -0.75 2.09 -4.31
N ALA A 107 -0.68 3.32 -4.83
CA ALA A 107 -1.11 3.62 -6.19
C ALA A 107 -0.25 2.90 -7.26
N TRP A 108 1.07 2.79 -7.04
CA TRP A 108 1.94 1.98 -7.91
C TRP A 108 1.64 0.49 -7.83
N GLY A 109 1.19 -0.01 -6.67
CA GLY A 109 0.74 -1.38 -6.47
C GLY A 109 -0.47 -1.72 -7.32
N GLU A 110 -1.48 -0.83 -7.35
CA GLU A 110 -2.66 -0.98 -8.21
C GLU A 110 -2.31 -0.99 -9.71
N LEU A 111 -1.23 -0.30 -10.09
CA LEU A 111 -0.70 -0.29 -11.46
C LEU A 111 0.20 -1.48 -11.79
N GLY A 112 0.58 -2.28 -10.79
CA GLY A 112 1.49 -3.42 -10.94
C GLY A 112 2.96 -3.04 -11.14
N ASP A 113 3.36 -1.78 -10.87
CA ASP A 113 4.74 -1.33 -11.05
C ASP A 113 5.58 -1.59 -9.79
N ARG A 114 6.09 -2.82 -9.66
CA ARG A 114 6.88 -3.25 -8.50
C ARG A 114 8.11 -2.39 -8.25
N THR A 115 8.71 -1.83 -9.31
CA THR A 115 9.91 -0.99 -9.17
C THR A 115 9.58 0.29 -8.42
N TRP A 116 8.47 0.93 -8.79
CA TRP A 116 8.02 2.15 -8.11
C TRP A 116 7.42 1.88 -6.73
N VAL A 117 6.79 0.73 -6.51
CA VAL A 117 6.34 0.30 -5.17
C VAL A 117 7.53 0.23 -4.21
N VAL A 118 8.54 -0.57 -4.54
CA VAL A 118 9.75 -0.73 -3.70
C VAL A 118 10.41 0.63 -3.45
N ARG A 119 10.60 1.42 -4.51
CA ARG A 119 11.22 2.74 -4.40
C ARG A 119 10.45 3.66 -3.44
N SER A 120 9.13 3.64 -3.50
CA SER A 120 8.28 4.50 -2.68
C SER A 120 8.30 4.06 -1.22
N TRP A 121 8.15 2.77 -0.93
CA TRP A 121 8.25 2.26 0.45
C TRP A 121 9.62 2.51 1.08
N LEU A 122 10.71 2.35 0.35
CA LEU A 122 12.04 2.67 0.85
C LEU A 122 12.19 4.15 1.23
N ARG A 123 11.62 5.06 0.44
CA ARG A 123 11.58 6.49 0.78
C ARG A 123 10.70 6.78 2.00
N ALA A 124 9.60 6.06 2.16
CA ALA A 124 8.74 6.16 3.34
C ALA A 124 9.51 5.78 4.62
N VAL A 125 10.21 4.64 4.59
CA VAL A 125 11.07 4.17 5.69
C VAL A 125 12.23 5.13 5.95
N GLU A 126 12.86 5.71 4.91
CA GLU A 126 13.91 6.72 5.08
C GLU A 126 13.42 7.94 5.87
N LYS A 127 12.17 8.37 5.63
CA LYS A 127 11.55 9.51 6.34
C LYS A 127 11.13 9.17 7.77
N ALA A 128 10.66 7.95 8.00
CA ALA A 128 10.17 7.49 9.29
C ALA A 128 10.75 6.09 9.62
N PRO A 129 12.04 5.99 9.96
CA PRO A 129 12.73 4.70 10.11
C PRO A 129 12.23 3.88 11.31
N ALA A 130 11.60 4.52 12.30
CA ALA A 130 11.00 3.84 13.44
C ALA A 130 9.55 3.40 13.20
N ASP A 131 8.96 3.74 12.05
CA ASP A 131 7.61 3.31 11.70
C ASP A 131 7.63 1.84 11.25
N GLN A 132 7.08 1.00 12.11
CA GLN A 132 7.05 -0.45 11.92
C GLN A 132 6.18 -0.87 10.72
N MET A 133 5.08 -0.16 10.47
CA MET A 133 4.16 -0.47 9.36
C MET A 133 4.82 -0.18 8.02
N LEU A 134 5.43 1.00 7.86
CA LEU A 134 6.14 1.35 6.62
C LEU A 134 7.29 0.37 6.33
N ARG A 135 7.99 -0.05 7.38
CA ARG A 135 9.08 -1.00 7.27
C ARG A 135 8.59 -2.40 6.88
N LEU A 136 7.44 -2.85 7.42
CA LEU A 136 6.84 -4.13 7.08
C LEU A 136 6.40 -4.15 5.60
N GLU A 137 5.70 -3.11 5.15
CA GLU A 137 5.29 -2.96 3.74
C GLU A 137 6.50 -2.86 2.79
N SER A 138 7.58 -2.20 3.23
CA SER A 138 8.84 -2.22 2.50
C SER A 138 9.44 -3.63 2.40
N ALA A 139 9.42 -4.42 3.48
CA ALA A 139 9.99 -5.77 3.49
C ALA A 139 9.20 -6.73 2.57
N ARG A 140 7.87 -6.63 2.59
CA ARG A 140 6.95 -7.37 1.71
C ARG A 140 7.17 -7.04 0.25
N SER A 141 7.17 -5.75 -0.09
CA SER A 141 7.40 -5.32 -1.48
C SER A 141 8.77 -5.73 -2.03
N LEU A 142 9.82 -5.70 -1.19
CA LEU A 142 11.15 -6.22 -1.55
C LEU A 142 11.12 -7.73 -1.83
N THR A 143 10.36 -8.50 -1.04
CA THR A 143 10.17 -9.94 -1.24
C THR A 143 9.46 -10.23 -2.56
N GLU A 144 8.38 -9.52 -2.86
CA GLU A 144 7.64 -9.63 -4.13
C GLU A 144 8.46 -9.22 -5.36
N ALA A 145 9.41 -8.30 -5.17
CA ALA A 145 10.36 -7.89 -6.20
C ALA A 145 11.56 -8.83 -6.34
N GLY A 146 11.68 -9.85 -5.47
CA GLY A 146 12.81 -10.78 -5.45
C GLY A 146 14.12 -10.20 -4.88
N LEU A 147 14.06 -9.03 -4.25
CA LEU A 147 15.18 -8.37 -3.58
C LEU A 147 15.33 -8.93 -2.15
N ILE A 148 15.70 -10.22 -2.10
CA ILE A 148 15.61 -11.04 -0.88
C ILE A 148 16.56 -10.56 0.21
N ALA A 149 17.79 -10.15 -0.12
CA ALA A 149 18.77 -9.73 0.87
C ALA A 149 18.31 -8.46 1.61
N GLU A 150 17.75 -7.51 0.86
CA GLU A 150 17.19 -6.27 1.37
C GLU A 150 15.92 -6.53 2.18
N ALA A 151 15.03 -7.43 1.73
CA ALA A 151 13.84 -7.83 2.48
C ALA A 151 14.21 -8.43 3.84
N VAL A 152 15.15 -9.38 3.86
CA VAL A 152 15.68 -9.99 5.10
C VAL A 152 16.23 -8.93 6.04
N ALA A 153 16.95 -7.93 5.53
CA ALA A 153 17.47 -6.84 6.37
C ALA A 153 16.34 -6.04 7.04
N GLN A 154 15.27 -5.70 6.31
CA GLN A 154 14.13 -4.98 6.86
C GLN A 154 13.37 -5.80 7.91
N TYR A 155 13.07 -7.07 7.62
CA TYR A 155 12.41 -7.95 8.58
C TYR A 155 13.25 -8.19 9.84
N ARG A 156 14.57 -8.31 9.71
CA ARG A 156 15.46 -8.49 10.88
C ARG A 156 15.45 -7.29 11.81
N VAL A 157 15.39 -6.07 11.27
CA VAL A 157 15.24 -4.86 12.09
C VAL A 157 13.91 -4.92 12.86
N LEU A 158 12.81 -5.23 12.18
CA LEU A 158 11.50 -5.37 12.82
C LEU A 158 11.50 -6.44 13.92
N TRP A 159 12.08 -7.60 13.66
CA TRP A 159 12.16 -8.68 14.64
C TRP A 159 13.08 -8.33 15.82
N ARG A 160 14.32 -7.89 15.57
CA ARG A 160 15.34 -7.77 16.62
C ARG A 160 15.28 -6.47 17.41
N GLU A 161 14.85 -5.39 16.77
CA GLU A 161 14.82 -4.06 17.40
C GLU A 161 13.42 -3.71 17.94
N PHE A 162 12.36 -4.18 17.28
CA PHE A 162 10.98 -3.85 17.62
C PHE A 162 10.17 -5.01 18.21
N ASP A 163 10.75 -6.22 18.30
CA ASP A 163 10.05 -7.43 18.74
C ASP A 163 8.76 -7.69 17.94
N HIS A 164 8.80 -7.38 16.64
CA HIS A 164 7.61 -7.42 15.78
C HIS A 164 7.29 -8.85 15.36
N ALA A 165 6.32 -9.47 16.01
CA ALA A 165 5.95 -10.87 15.81
C ALA A 165 5.60 -11.23 14.35
N GLU A 166 4.79 -10.41 13.67
CA GLU A 166 4.40 -10.64 12.27
C GLU A 166 5.61 -10.65 11.32
N ALA A 167 6.56 -9.73 11.52
CA ALA A 167 7.79 -9.69 10.73
C ALA A 167 8.69 -10.90 10.98
N ALA A 168 8.76 -11.40 12.22
CA ALA A 168 9.47 -12.62 12.56
C ALA A 168 8.82 -13.85 11.88
N PHE A 169 7.49 -13.91 11.85
CA PHE A 169 6.76 -14.97 11.15
C PHE A 169 7.02 -14.95 9.64
N GLU A 170 6.86 -13.79 8.98
CA GLU A 170 7.10 -13.64 7.54
C GLU A 170 8.55 -13.90 7.14
N LEU A 171 9.51 -13.51 8.00
CA LEU A 171 10.92 -13.82 7.81
C LEU A 171 11.21 -15.32 7.95
N GLY A 172 10.55 -15.99 8.90
CA GLY A 172 10.65 -17.44 9.04
C GLY A 172 10.15 -18.18 7.78
N LEU A 173 9.00 -17.78 7.24
CA LEU A 173 8.49 -18.29 5.97
C LEU A 173 9.46 -18.03 4.82
N LEU A 174 10.03 -16.82 4.75
CA LEU A 174 11.01 -16.49 3.74
C LEU A 174 12.26 -17.37 3.83
N TYR A 175 12.74 -17.68 5.03
CA TYR A 175 13.86 -18.61 5.21
C TYR A 175 13.54 -20.05 4.79
N LEU A 176 12.30 -20.53 5.02
CA LEU A 176 11.87 -21.83 4.51
C LEU A 176 11.93 -21.88 2.98
N ARG A 177 11.44 -20.85 2.30
CA ARG A 177 11.52 -20.74 0.83
C ARG A 177 12.96 -20.74 0.31
N LEU A 178 13.91 -20.28 1.13
CA LEU A 178 15.34 -20.24 0.83
C LEU A 178 16.08 -21.51 1.27
N ASP A 179 15.38 -22.54 1.73
CA ASP A 179 15.94 -23.80 2.27
C ASP A 179 16.92 -23.57 3.44
N ASN A 180 16.71 -22.50 4.21
CA ASN A 180 17.50 -22.17 5.39
C ASN A 180 16.74 -22.54 6.66
N GLU A 181 16.64 -23.83 6.91
CA GLU A 181 15.83 -24.36 8.01
C GLU A 181 16.27 -23.81 9.37
N ASP A 182 17.58 -23.65 9.61
CA ASP A 182 18.09 -23.23 10.93
C ASP A 182 17.68 -21.80 11.28
N LEU A 183 17.70 -20.87 10.31
CA LEU A 183 17.21 -19.52 10.53
C LEU A 183 15.68 -19.45 10.57
N ALA A 184 14.99 -20.27 9.78
CA ALA A 184 13.52 -20.37 9.85
C ALA A 184 13.08 -20.77 11.26
N LYS A 185 13.71 -21.82 11.80
CA LYS A 185 13.53 -22.31 13.17
C LYS A 185 13.74 -21.21 14.22
N GLU A 186 14.86 -20.51 14.14
CA GLU A 186 15.19 -19.44 15.10
C GLU A 186 14.14 -18.32 15.09
N THR A 187 13.69 -17.93 13.89
CA THR A 187 12.82 -16.76 13.72
C THR A 187 11.35 -17.06 14.06
N MET A 188 10.84 -18.24 13.69
CA MET A 188 9.43 -18.60 13.92
C MET A 188 9.09 -18.87 15.38
N VAL A 189 10.06 -19.33 16.18
CA VAL A 189 9.89 -19.49 17.63
C VAL A 189 9.45 -18.16 18.28
N ASP A 190 9.87 -17.03 17.74
CA ASP A 190 9.49 -15.71 18.24
C ASP A 190 8.18 -15.19 17.60
N GLY A 191 7.94 -15.43 16.30
CA GLY A 191 6.75 -14.94 15.59
C GLY A 191 5.42 -15.65 15.95
N LEU A 192 5.48 -16.88 16.45
CA LEU A 192 4.30 -17.72 16.71
C LEU A 192 3.45 -17.30 17.92
N GLU A 193 3.95 -16.42 18.78
CA GLU A 193 3.27 -16.08 20.04
C GLU A 193 2.10 -15.08 19.87
N THR A 194 2.03 -14.37 18.73
CA THR A 194 0.99 -13.34 18.49
C THR A 194 0.23 -13.54 17.17
N TYR A 195 0.93 -13.85 16.06
CA TYR A 195 0.27 -14.02 14.75
C TYR A 195 -0.17 -15.46 14.48
N GLY A 196 0.50 -16.41 15.14
CA GLY A 196 0.18 -17.83 15.05
C GLY A 196 -0.95 -18.27 15.97
N VAL A 197 -1.39 -17.50 16.98
CA VAL A 197 -2.28 -18.03 18.04
C VAL A 197 -3.63 -18.50 17.49
N GLY A 198 -4.33 -17.69 16.68
CA GLY A 198 -5.62 -18.11 16.13
C GLY A 198 -5.50 -19.34 15.23
N VAL A 199 -4.52 -19.34 14.32
CA VAL A 199 -4.30 -20.48 13.42
C VAL A 199 -3.72 -21.69 14.16
N ALA A 200 -2.88 -21.51 15.16
CA ALA A 200 -2.29 -22.58 15.99
C ALA A 200 -3.29 -23.14 17.02
N GLU A 201 -4.26 -22.35 17.47
CA GLU A 201 -5.41 -22.80 18.26
C GLU A 201 -6.36 -23.61 17.38
N ASP A 202 -6.72 -23.10 16.21
CA ASP A 202 -7.56 -23.79 15.22
C ASP A 202 -6.95 -25.13 14.78
N LEU A 203 -5.62 -25.21 14.72
CA LEU A 203 -4.86 -26.41 14.38
C LEU A 203 -4.49 -27.28 15.60
N GLY A 204 -4.73 -26.81 16.83
CA GLY A 204 -4.48 -27.57 18.07
C GLY A 204 -3.01 -27.71 18.50
N VAL A 205 -2.10 -26.91 17.94
CA VAL A 205 -0.64 -27.05 18.09
C VAL A 205 0.00 -26.03 19.04
N LEU A 206 -0.79 -25.13 19.62
CA LEU A 206 -0.33 -24.02 20.47
C LEU A 206 0.54 -24.47 21.66
N VAL A 207 0.18 -25.56 22.33
CA VAL A 207 0.90 -26.06 23.52
C VAL A 207 2.28 -26.60 23.12
N GLU A 208 2.37 -27.28 21.99
CA GLU A 208 3.62 -27.84 21.47
C GLU A 208 4.59 -26.75 21.01
N LEU A 209 4.07 -25.69 20.39
CA LEU A 209 4.87 -24.52 20.00
C LEU A 209 5.41 -23.74 21.20
N ARG A 210 4.58 -23.53 22.23
CA ARG A 210 5.02 -22.90 23.49
C ARG A 210 6.11 -23.73 24.18
N ARG A 211 5.98 -25.05 24.14
CA ARG A 211 6.97 -25.98 24.69
C ARG A 211 8.27 -25.98 23.87
N ALA A 212 8.17 -26.01 22.54
CA ALA A 212 9.32 -25.93 21.63
C ALA A 212 10.13 -24.63 21.84
N LYS A 213 9.47 -23.49 22.08
CA LYS A 213 10.11 -22.22 22.46
C LYS A 213 10.85 -22.34 23.79
N ALA A 214 10.16 -22.81 24.83
CA ALA A 214 10.72 -22.96 26.18
C ALA A 214 11.94 -23.92 26.20
N GLU A 215 11.90 -24.96 25.38
CA GLU A 215 12.93 -25.99 25.31
C GLU A 215 13.98 -25.74 24.22
N LYS A 216 13.85 -24.66 23.43
CA LYS A 216 14.65 -24.39 22.21
C LYS A 216 14.70 -25.59 21.25
N GLN A 217 13.61 -26.35 21.20
CA GLN A 217 13.49 -27.57 20.39
C GLN A 217 12.85 -27.25 19.05
N SER A 218 13.71 -26.97 18.10
CA SER A 218 13.32 -26.46 16.79
C SER A 218 12.68 -27.50 15.86
N SER A 219 12.74 -28.79 16.17
CA SER A 219 12.26 -29.89 15.31
C SER A 219 10.74 -30.03 15.27
N VAL A 220 10.05 -29.77 16.40
CA VAL A 220 8.58 -29.90 16.50
C VAL A 220 7.88 -28.78 15.73
N ALA A 221 8.45 -27.57 15.77
CA ALA A 221 7.95 -26.43 14.98
C ALA A 221 8.01 -26.72 13.47
N ILE A 222 9.08 -27.36 12.97
CA ILE A 222 9.21 -27.73 11.54
C ILE A 222 8.15 -28.74 11.11
N GLU A 223 7.86 -29.74 11.95
CA GLU A 223 6.89 -30.78 11.63
C GLU A 223 5.48 -30.19 11.50
N ILE A 224 5.09 -29.35 12.46
CA ILE A 224 3.86 -28.56 12.40
C ILE A 224 3.83 -27.68 11.14
N LEU A 225 4.94 -27.00 10.82
CA LEU A 225 5.02 -26.12 9.65
C LEU A 225 4.89 -26.87 8.31
N ARG A 226 5.54 -28.02 8.16
CA ARG A 226 5.42 -28.86 6.96
C ARG A 226 4.01 -29.45 6.81
N THR A 227 3.34 -29.73 7.92
CA THR A 227 1.99 -30.29 7.91
C THR A 227 0.92 -29.25 7.57
N TYR A 228 1.08 -28.01 8.03
CA TYR A 228 0.01 -26.99 7.92
C TYR A 228 0.32 -25.83 6.94
N TRP A 229 1.58 -25.65 6.53
CA TRP A 229 2.01 -24.70 5.49
C TRP A 229 2.94 -25.36 4.45
N PRO A 230 2.46 -26.34 3.68
CA PRO A 230 3.29 -27.07 2.72
C PRO A 230 3.75 -26.25 1.50
N GLU A 231 3.18 -25.06 1.26
CA GLU A 231 3.48 -24.19 0.10
C GLU A 231 4.19 -22.86 0.46
N GLY A 232 4.78 -22.74 1.66
CA GLY A 232 5.49 -21.53 2.12
C GLY A 232 6.70 -21.11 1.28
#